data_AF-A0AAV0GMH3-F1
#
_entry.id   AF-A0AAV0GMH3-F1
#
_cell.length_a   1.000
_cell.length_b   1.000
_cell.length_c   1.000
_cell.angle_alpha   90.00
_cell.angle_beta   90.00
_cell.angle_gamma   90.00
#
_symmetry.space_group_name_H-M   'P 1'
#
loop_
_entity.id
_entity.type
_entity.pdbx_description
1 polymer ?
#
loop_
_entity_poly.entity_id
_entity_poly.type
_entity_poly.pdbx_seq_one_letter_code
_entity_poly.pdbx_strand_id
1 'polypeptide(L)'
;MALKFLNKKGWHTGSLRNIENVWKAEQKHDAEQKKLEELKKQIQEERERSEFRQLQEEAGLVPVDHDSYRNKWRNRAPKLSEEERAAKLREMQMDAEIHEARRWKRLKKAEEEDVKEDTRAKQSHSVKNFLDVAQKSVYGAEKGGSTTIEESVRRRAYYSQGRSEASSGNAFRR
;
A
#
# COMPACT_ATOMS: atom_id res chain seq x y z
N MET A 1 6.25 18.44 -17.27
CA MET A 1 6.03 18.62 -15.81
C MET A 1 4.63 18.14 -15.36
N ALA A 2 4.16 16.96 -15.78
CA ALA A 2 2.73 16.60 -15.61
C ALA A 2 2.41 15.74 -14.36
N LEU A 3 3.39 15.27 -13.59
CA LEU A 3 3.18 14.29 -12.50
C LEU A 3 3.48 14.82 -11.09
N LYS A 4 3.88 16.09 -10.95
CA LYS A 4 4.30 16.68 -9.65
C LYS A 4 3.18 16.71 -8.59
N PHE A 5 1.91 16.64 -8.99
CA PHE A 5 0.78 16.63 -8.06
C PHE A 5 0.66 15.32 -7.28
N LEU A 6 1.22 14.22 -7.79
CA LEU A 6 1.21 12.91 -7.11
C LEU A 6 1.98 12.97 -5.79
N ASN A 7 3.08 13.74 -5.71
CA ASN A 7 3.84 13.93 -4.48
C ASN A 7 3.08 14.67 -3.37
N LYS A 8 1.95 15.32 -3.69
CA LYS A 8 1.07 15.94 -2.68
C LYS A 8 0.07 14.93 -2.09
N LYS A 9 -0.01 13.72 -2.63
CA LYS A 9 -0.90 12.65 -2.14
C LYS A 9 -0.19 11.86 -1.04
N GLY A 10 -0.90 11.61 0.06
CA GLY A 10 -0.33 10.93 1.24
C GLY A 10 0.09 9.48 1.00
N TRP A 11 -0.45 8.82 -0.03
CA TRP A 11 -0.10 7.44 -0.39
C TRP A 11 1.07 7.34 -1.37
N HIS A 12 1.50 8.44 -2.00
CA HIS A 12 2.54 8.40 -3.03
C HIS A 12 3.93 8.28 -2.40
N THR A 13 4.80 7.44 -2.98
CA THR A 13 6.16 7.17 -2.44
C THR A 13 7.06 8.39 -2.47
N GLY A 14 6.91 9.25 -3.49
CA GLY A 14 7.63 10.53 -3.61
C GLY A 14 7.11 11.66 -2.71
N SER A 15 6.14 11.40 -1.82
CA SER A 15 5.68 12.38 -0.83
C SER A 15 6.73 12.57 0.25
N LEU A 16 7.06 13.83 0.57
CA LEU A 16 8.06 14.15 1.60
C LEU A 16 7.76 13.49 2.94
N ARG A 17 6.47 13.35 3.31
CA ARG A 17 6.05 12.68 4.55
C ARG A 17 6.39 11.19 4.54
N ASN A 18 6.22 10.52 3.41
CA ASN A 18 6.53 9.09 3.29
C ASN A 18 8.04 8.86 3.28
N ILE A 19 8.78 9.71 2.56
CA ILE A 19 10.25 9.70 2.56
C ILE A 19 10.78 9.91 3.98
N GLU A 20 10.24 10.87 4.71
CA GLU A 20 10.63 11.14 6.12
C GLU A 20 10.30 9.95 7.04
N ASN A 21 9.13 9.33 6.88
CA ASN A 21 8.76 8.16 7.67
C ASN A 21 9.68 6.96 7.41
N VAL A 22 10.00 6.71 6.13
CA VAL A 22 10.94 5.66 5.74
C VAL A 22 12.32 5.95 6.31
N TRP A 23 12.83 7.17 6.15
CA TRP A 23 14.12 7.57 6.70
C TRP A 23 14.18 7.43 8.23
N LYS A 24 13.11 7.80 8.96
CA LYS A 24 13.01 7.59 10.41
C LYS A 24 13.00 6.11 10.78
N ALA A 25 12.36 5.26 9.98
CA ALA A 25 12.34 3.82 10.20
C ALA A 25 13.72 3.20 9.94
N GLU A 26 14.40 3.61 8.87
CA GLU A 26 15.77 3.19 8.55
C GLU A 26 16.75 3.60 9.66
N GLN A 27 16.69 4.85 10.13
CA GLN A 27 17.50 5.33 11.26
C GLN A 27 17.33 4.49 12.53
N LYS A 28 16.08 4.13 12.86
CA LYS A 28 15.80 3.26 14.01
C LYS A 28 16.37 1.86 13.78
N HIS A 29 16.20 1.33 12.58
CA HIS A 29 16.71 0.02 12.23
C HIS A 29 18.24 -0.04 12.31
N ASP A 30 18.94 0.96 11.78
CA ASP A 30 20.40 1.04 11.86
C ASP A 30 20.89 1.16 13.31
N ALA A 31 20.18 1.91 14.15
CA ALA A 31 20.49 2.00 15.57
C ALA A 31 20.30 0.66 16.29
N GLU A 32 19.22 -0.07 15.97
CA GLU A 32 18.98 -1.42 16.49
C GLU A 32 20.05 -2.41 16.01
N GLN A 33 20.43 -2.36 14.73
CA GLN A 33 21.48 -3.20 14.17
C GLN A 33 22.82 -2.96 14.85
N LYS A 34 23.25 -1.70 15.00
CA LYS A 34 24.50 -1.37 15.70
C LYS A 34 24.51 -1.87 17.13
N LYS A 35 23.39 -1.73 17.85
CA LYS A 35 23.24 -2.25 19.20
C LYS A 35 23.35 -3.78 19.24
N LEU A 36 22.75 -4.47 18.25
CA LEU A 36 22.84 -5.92 18.13
C LEU A 36 24.27 -6.38 17.80
N GLU A 37 24.98 -5.68 16.92
CA GLU A 37 26.38 -5.97 16.59
C GLU A 37 27.30 -5.76 17.79
N GLU A 38 27.11 -4.68 18.55
CA GLU A 38 27.86 -4.42 19.77
C GLU A 38 27.63 -5.53 20.81
N LEU A 39 26.38 -5.94 21.03
CA LEU A 39 26.06 -7.06 21.92
C LEU A 39 26.66 -8.38 21.45
N LYS A 40 26.62 -8.66 20.13
CA LYS A 40 27.26 -9.85 19.55
C LYS A 40 28.77 -9.85 19.79
N LYS A 41 29.40 -8.68 19.63
CA LYS A 41 30.84 -8.51 19.89
C LYS A 41 31.16 -8.73 21.37
N GLN A 42 30.37 -8.16 22.28
CA GLN A 42 30.54 -8.38 23.73
C GLN A 42 30.43 -9.86 24.10
N ILE A 43 29.43 -10.57 23.55
CA ILE A 43 29.28 -12.02 23.77
C ILE A 43 30.48 -12.80 23.22
N GLN A 44 31.01 -12.41 22.06
CA GLN A 44 32.16 -13.07 21.46
C GLN A 44 33.42 -12.84 22.28
N GLU A 45 33.68 -11.61 22.72
CA GLU A 45 34.81 -11.29 23.61
C GLU A 45 34.70 -12.02 24.96
N GLU A 46 33.49 -12.12 25.53
CA GLU A 46 33.26 -12.88 26.77
C GLU A 46 33.55 -14.37 26.57
N ARG A 47 33.12 -14.94 25.43
CA ARG A 47 33.41 -16.33 25.06
C ARG A 47 34.91 -16.58 24.93
N GLU A 48 35.61 -15.77 24.15
CA GLU A 48 37.06 -15.90 23.95
C GLU A 48 37.83 -15.78 25.27
N ARG A 49 37.45 -14.83 26.14
CA ARG A 49 38.02 -14.73 27.50
C ARG A 49 37.74 -15.97 28.33
N SER A 50 36.53 -16.53 28.24
CA SER A 50 36.16 -17.74 28.98
C SER A 50 36.92 -18.97 28.48
N GLU A 51 37.09 -19.12 27.16
CA GLU A 51 37.86 -20.20 26.53
C GLU A 51 39.34 -20.11 26.90
N PHE A 52 39.92 -18.89 26.88
CA PHE A 52 41.30 -18.67 27.28
C PHE A 52 41.53 -19.00 28.77
N ARG A 53 40.56 -18.69 29.64
CA ARG A 53 40.62 -19.08 31.06
C ARG A 53 40.52 -20.60 31.21
N GLN A 54 39.60 -21.24 30.49
CA GLN A 54 39.46 -22.71 30.51
C GLN A 54 40.74 -23.40 30.08
N LEU A 55 41.41 -22.92 29.03
CA LEU A 55 42.69 -23.48 28.57
C LEU A 55 43.80 -23.35 29.64
N GLN A 56 43.83 -22.25 30.40
CA GLN A 56 44.77 -22.09 31.52
C GLN A 56 44.45 -23.00 32.71
N GLU A 57 43.17 -23.21 33.01
CA GLU A 57 42.71 -24.16 34.04
C GLU A 57 43.08 -25.60 33.65
N GLU A 58 42.86 -26.00 32.39
CA GLU A 58 43.23 -27.32 31.86
C GLU A 58 44.74 -27.57 31.87
N ALA A 59 45.53 -26.52 31.59
CA ALA A 59 46.99 -26.57 31.71
C ALA A 59 47.50 -26.55 33.16
N GLY A 60 46.61 -26.39 34.16
CA GLY A 60 46.95 -26.34 35.58
C GLY A 60 47.67 -25.06 36.03
N LEU A 61 47.67 -24.01 35.20
CA LEU A 61 48.31 -22.72 35.50
C LEU A 61 47.47 -21.87 36.46
N VAL A 62 46.14 -22.07 36.45
CA VAL A 62 45.18 -21.33 37.27
C VAL A 62 44.29 -22.33 38.03
N PRO A 63 44.04 -22.13 39.33
CA PRO A 63 43.12 -22.98 40.10
C PRO A 63 41.69 -22.92 39.54
N VAL A 64 41.01 -24.08 39.53
CA VAL A 64 39.60 -24.17 39.12
C VAL A 64 38.71 -23.42 40.12
N ASP A 65 38.00 -22.42 39.61
CA ASP A 65 37.11 -21.59 40.42
C ASP A 65 35.73 -22.27 40.61
N HIS A 66 35.63 -23.12 41.63
CA HIS A 66 34.41 -23.89 41.95
C HIS A 66 33.17 -23.02 42.25
N ASP A 67 33.36 -21.78 42.73
CA ASP A 67 32.24 -20.87 43.01
C ASP A 67 31.64 -20.32 41.71
N SER A 68 32.47 -20.10 40.68
CA SER A 68 31.98 -19.67 39.36
C SER A 68 31.04 -20.71 38.73
N TYR A 69 31.36 -22.00 38.83
CA TYR A 69 30.51 -23.08 38.34
C TYR A 69 29.17 -23.06 39.08
N ARG A 70 29.18 -22.98 40.42
CA ARG A 70 27.95 -22.93 41.24
C ARG A 70 27.03 -21.76 40.86
N ASN A 71 27.61 -20.60 40.56
CA ASN A 71 26.86 -19.41 40.16
C ASN A 71 26.29 -19.52 38.73
N LYS A 72 26.98 -20.19 37.80
CA LYS A 72 26.49 -20.44 36.44
C LYS A 72 25.23 -21.32 36.41
N TRP A 73 25.14 -22.28 37.34
CA TRP A 73 23.92 -23.08 37.55
C TRP A 73 22.78 -22.27 38.18
N ARG A 74 23.10 -21.32 39.06
CA ARG A 74 22.11 -20.43 39.72
C ARG A 74 21.53 -19.36 38.78
N ASN A 75 22.35 -18.81 37.88
CA ASN A 75 21.95 -17.77 36.93
C ASN A 75 21.38 -18.32 35.61
N ARG A 76 21.08 -19.61 35.54
CA ARG A 76 20.41 -20.17 34.37
C ARG A 76 18.99 -19.63 34.35
N ALA A 77 18.63 -18.93 33.27
CA ALA A 77 17.27 -18.44 33.08
C ALA A 77 16.27 -19.57 33.36
N PRO A 78 15.28 -19.36 34.23
CA PRO A 78 14.27 -20.36 34.53
C PRO A 78 13.70 -20.87 33.21
N LYS A 79 13.75 -22.18 32.99
CA LYS A 79 13.01 -22.76 31.86
C LYS A 79 11.55 -22.49 32.17
N LEU A 80 10.88 -21.65 31.36
CA LEU A 80 9.46 -21.34 31.57
C LEU A 80 8.71 -22.63 31.87
N SER A 81 7.99 -22.66 32.98
CA SER A 81 7.19 -23.81 33.38
C SER A 81 6.14 -24.11 32.31
N GLU A 82 5.60 -25.32 32.27
CA GLU A 82 4.57 -25.68 31.29
C GLU A 82 3.35 -24.75 31.37
N GLU A 83 3.03 -24.31 32.58
CA GLU A 83 1.97 -23.33 32.85
C GLU A 83 2.30 -21.94 32.28
N GLU A 84 3.54 -21.46 32.45
CA GLU A 84 3.97 -20.18 31.91
C GLU A 84 4.04 -20.19 30.37
N ARG A 85 4.44 -21.33 29.77
CA ARG A 85 4.41 -21.50 28.31
C ARG A 85 2.99 -21.47 27.79
N ALA A 86 2.06 -22.13 28.48
CA ALA A 86 0.65 -22.10 28.12
C ALA A 86 0.04 -20.70 28.28
N ALA A 87 0.41 -19.96 29.34
CA ALA A 87 -0.02 -18.58 29.53
C ALA A 87 0.51 -17.67 28.42
N LYS A 88 1.79 -17.79 28.07
CA LYS A 88 2.40 -17.03 26.96
C LYS A 88 1.77 -17.38 25.60
N LEU A 89 1.43 -18.65 25.38
CA LEU A 89 0.72 -19.08 24.18
C LEU A 89 -0.68 -18.45 24.12
N ARG A 90 -1.41 -18.45 25.24
CA ARG A 90 -2.72 -17.79 25.35
C ARG A 90 -2.62 -16.29 25.11
N GLU A 91 -1.64 -15.62 25.69
CA GLU A 91 -1.39 -14.20 25.44
C GLU A 91 -1.18 -13.93 23.95
N MET A 92 -0.34 -14.72 23.28
CA MET A 92 -0.12 -14.60 21.83
C MET A 92 -1.39 -14.84 21.01
N GLN A 93 -2.25 -15.77 21.44
CA GLN A 93 -3.55 -16.01 20.81
C GLN A 93 -4.49 -14.82 21.00
N MET A 94 -4.59 -14.25 22.21
CA MET A 94 -5.40 -13.07 22.48
C MET A 94 -4.90 -11.85 21.68
N ASP A 95 -3.59 -11.67 21.57
CA ASP A 95 -3.00 -10.61 20.76
C ASP A 95 -3.32 -10.79 19.27
N ALA A 96 -3.27 -12.03 18.77
CA ALA A 96 -3.68 -12.34 17.40
C ALA A 96 -5.16 -11.97 17.18
N GLU A 97 -6.05 -12.34 18.09
CA GLU A 97 -7.48 -11.98 18.04
C GLU A 97 -7.69 -10.45 18.07
N ILE A 98 -6.95 -9.73 18.92
CA ILE A 98 -7.01 -8.26 18.97
C ILE A 98 -6.58 -7.67 17.62
N HIS A 99 -5.51 -8.19 17.02
CA HIS A 99 -5.03 -7.77 15.71
C HIS A 99 -6.04 -8.05 14.60
N GLU A 100 -6.69 -9.22 14.63
CA GLU A 100 -7.77 -9.59 13.71
C GLU A 100 -8.98 -8.67 13.87
N ALA A 101 -9.41 -8.37 15.10
CA ALA A 101 -10.50 -7.43 15.37
C ALA A 101 -10.17 -6.02 14.84
N ARG A 102 -8.93 -5.54 15.01
CA ARG A 102 -8.47 -4.26 14.43
C ARG A 102 -8.49 -4.31 12.90
N ARG A 103 -8.05 -5.42 12.29
CA ARG A 103 -8.11 -5.61 10.83
C ARG A 103 -9.56 -5.61 10.34
N TRP A 104 -10.44 -6.33 11.01
CA TRP A 104 -11.85 -6.42 10.64
C TRP A 104 -12.56 -5.07 10.72
N LYS A 105 -12.30 -4.28 11.77
CA LYS A 105 -12.80 -2.89 11.88
C LYS A 105 -12.35 -2.03 10.68
N ARG A 106 -11.09 -2.16 10.26
CA ARG A 106 -10.57 -1.43 9.09
C ARG A 106 -11.24 -1.87 7.79
N LEU A 107 -11.46 -3.18 7.62
CA LEU A 107 -12.16 -3.71 6.44
C LEU A 107 -13.62 -3.27 6.39
N LYS A 108 -14.34 -3.35 7.51
CA LYS A 108 -15.73 -2.89 7.59
C LYS A 108 -15.87 -1.40 7.30
N LYS A 109 -14.95 -0.60 7.84
CA LYS A 109 -14.91 0.84 7.54
C LYS A 109 -14.66 1.11 6.05
N ALA A 110 -13.74 0.39 5.42
CA ALA A 110 -13.49 0.53 3.99
C ALA A 110 -14.72 0.15 3.15
N GLU A 111 -15.38 -0.97 3.48
CA GLU A 111 -16.62 -1.41 2.82
C GLU A 111 -17.74 -0.36 2.97
N GLU A 112 -17.89 0.24 4.16
CA GLU A 112 -18.84 1.34 4.38
C GLU A 112 -18.50 2.60 3.57
N GLU A 113 -17.21 2.92 3.42
CA GLU A 113 -16.75 4.05 2.62
C GLU A 113 -17.01 3.81 1.12
N ASP A 114 -16.76 2.59 0.61
CA ASP A 114 -17.04 2.20 -0.78
C ASP A 114 -18.55 2.28 -1.09
N VAL A 115 -19.40 1.76 -0.19
CA VAL A 115 -20.86 1.87 -0.34
C VAL A 115 -21.30 3.34 -0.35
N LYS A 116 -20.71 4.19 0.50
CA LYS A 116 -20.99 5.63 0.50
C LYS A 116 -20.54 6.29 -0.81
N GLU A 117 -19.38 5.91 -1.33
CA GLU A 117 -18.91 6.41 -2.63
C GLU A 117 -19.85 5.99 -3.75
N ASP A 118 -20.31 4.74 -3.79
CA ASP A 118 -21.27 4.24 -4.77
C ASP A 118 -22.61 4.98 -4.70
N THR A 119 -23.13 5.23 -3.51
CA THR A 119 -24.39 5.99 -3.35
C THR A 119 -24.21 7.43 -3.82
N ARG A 120 -23.08 8.06 -3.50
CA ARG A 120 -22.73 9.40 -3.97
C ARG A 120 -22.52 9.43 -5.48
N ALA A 121 -21.90 8.41 -6.05
CA ALA A 121 -21.71 8.25 -7.50
C ALA A 121 -23.06 8.13 -8.19
N LYS A 122 -23.98 7.29 -7.69
CA LYS A 122 -25.37 7.17 -8.19
C LYS A 122 -26.15 8.48 -8.09
N GLN A 123 -26.01 9.19 -6.97
CA GLN A 123 -26.60 10.53 -6.80
C GLN A 123 -26.03 11.52 -7.82
N SER A 124 -24.71 11.49 -8.06
CA SER A 124 -24.06 12.35 -9.05
C SER A 124 -24.41 11.97 -10.49
N HIS A 125 -24.66 10.69 -10.78
CA HIS A 125 -25.11 10.20 -12.09
C HIS A 125 -26.54 10.64 -12.43
N SER A 126 -27.37 10.93 -11.42
CA SER A 126 -28.69 11.55 -11.57
C SER A 126 -28.59 13.04 -11.96
N VAL A 127 -27.51 13.72 -11.59
CA VAL A 127 -27.22 15.08 -12.03
C VAL A 127 -26.61 15.01 -13.44
N LYS A 128 -27.21 15.69 -14.41
CA LYS A 128 -26.81 15.63 -15.83
C LYS A 128 -25.32 15.86 -16.00
N ASN A 129 -24.59 14.81 -16.37
CA ASN A 129 -23.14 14.86 -16.57
C ASN A 129 -22.80 15.59 -17.89
N PHE A 130 -21.66 16.28 -17.94
CA PHE A 130 -21.22 17.02 -19.15
C PHE A 130 -21.19 16.14 -20.41
N LEU A 131 -20.75 14.88 -20.26
CA LEU A 131 -20.73 13.91 -21.37
C LEU A 131 -22.13 13.53 -21.83
N ASP A 132 -23.08 13.34 -20.91
CA ASP A 132 -24.48 13.02 -21.24
C ASP A 132 -25.15 14.22 -21.96
N VAL A 133 -24.90 15.44 -21.48
CA VAL A 133 -25.35 16.69 -22.13
C VAL A 133 -24.75 16.86 -23.53
N ALA A 134 -23.45 16.60 -23.69
CA ALA A 134 -22.77 16.69 -24.98
C ALA A 134 -23.23 15.61 -25.96
N GLN A 135 -23.46 14.38 -25.49
CA GLN A 135 -24.00 13.31 -26.32
C GLN A 135 -25.43 13.61 -26.75
N LYS A 136 -26.28 14.13 -25.85
CA LYS A 136 -27.64 14.55 -26.20
C LYS A 136 -27.69 15.73 -27.17
N SER A 137 -26.77 16.68 -27.05
CA SER A 137 -26.73 17.86 -27.93
C SER A 137 -26.19 17.52 -29.32
N VAL A 138 -25.17 16.68 -29.42
CA VAL A 138 -24.57 16.26 -30.71
C VAL A 138 -25.47 15.27 -31.45
N TYR A 139 -26.06 14.31 -30.75
CA TYR A 139 -26.88 13.26 -31.37
C TYR A 139 -28.38 13.56 -31.32
N GLY A 140 -28.80 14.66 -30.68
CA GLY A 140 -30.16 15.19 -30.78
C GLY A 140 -31.24 14.37 -30.08
N ALA A 141 -30.88 13.53 -29.10
CA ALA A 141 -31.78 12.53 -28.52
C ALA A 141 -32.93 13.09 -27.64
N GLU A 142 -32.96 14.40 -27.35
CA GLU A 142 -33.90 14.94 -26.35
C GLU A 142 -35.08 15.74 -26.93
N LYS A 143 -34.98 16.42 -28.07
CA LYS A 143 -36.12 17.09 -28.73
C LYS A 143 -35.92 17.23 -30.24
N GLY A 144 -36.93 16.81 -31.00
CA GLY A 144 -37.01 17.00 -32.46
C GLY A 144 -36.98 18.48 -32.82
N GLY A 145 -35.90 18.89 -33.48
CA GLY A 145 -35.66 20.24 -33.96
C GLY A 145 -34.44 20.28 -34.88
N SER A 146 -34.24 21.41 -35.56
CA SER A 146 -33.33 21.54 -36.72
C SER A 146 -31.83 21.40 -36.44
N THR A 147 -31.44 20.96 -35.25
CA THR A 147 -30.06 20.60 -34.87
C THR A 147 -29.85 19.11 -34.73
N THR A 148 -30.90 18.29 -34.84
CA THR A 148 -30.77 16.83 -34.73
C THR A 148 -30.06 16.22 -35.95
N ILE A 149 -29.34 15.12 -35.72
CA ILE A 149 -28.68 14.36 -36.79
C ILE A 149 -29.71 13.84 -37.79
N GLU A 150 -30.86 13.34 -37.33
CA GLU A 150 -31.93 12.87 -38.22
C GLU A 150 -32.43 13.95 -39.17
N GLU A 151 -32.67 15.16 -38.67
CA GLU A 151 -33.15 16.28 -39.50
C GLU A 151 -32.03 16.84 -40.40
N SER A 152 -30.78 16.74 -39.97
CA SER A 152 -29.60 17.08 -40.78
C SER A 152 -29.35 16.07 -41.91
N VAL A 153 -29.62 14.79 -41.67
CA VAL A 153 -29.57 13.73 -42.69
C VAL A 153 -30.74 13.89 -43.67
N ARG A 154 -31.97 14.12 -43.19
CA ARG A 154 -33.14 14.40 -44.05
C ARG A 154 -32.93 15.61 -44.96
N ARG A 155 -32.36 16.72 -44.46
CA ARG A 155 -32.05 17.91 -45.29
C ARG A 155 -30.99 17.64 -46.35
N ARG A 156 -29.96 16.84 -46.05
CA ARG A 156 -28.90 16.50 -47.01
C ARG A 156 -29.32 15.45 -48.03
N ALA A 157 -30.27 14.58 -47.72
CA ALA A 157 -30.76 13.53 -48.63
C ALA A 157 -31.29 14.11 -49.96
N TYR A 158 -31.96 15.27 -49.92
CA TYR A 158 -32.47 15.94 -51.12
C TYR A 158 -31.37 16.49 -52.03
N TYR A 159 -30.20 16.83 -51.48
CA TYR A 159 -29.07 17.35 -52.26
C TYR A 159 -28.19 16.26 -52.88
N SER A 160 -28.13 15.06 -52.29
CA SER A 160 -27.32 13.97 -52.84
C SER A 160 -27.95 13.27 -54.05
N GLN A 161 -29.27 13.38 -54.23
CA GLN A 161 -29.96 12.83 -55.41
C GLN A 161 -29.79 13.69 -56.67
N GLY A 162 -29.71 15.02 -56.52
CA GLY A 162 -29.51 15.93 -57.67
C GLY A 162 -28.12 15.85 -58.33
N ARG A 163 -27.13 15.22 -57.67
CA ARG A 163 -25.78 15.07 -58.23
C ARG A 163 -25.60 13.81 -59.09
N SER A 164 -26.47 12.81 -58.97
CA SER A 164 -26.42 11.62 -59.84
C SER A 164 -27.06 11.85 -61.21
N GLU A 165 -27.99 12.80 -61.36
CA GLU A 165 -28.59 13.14 -62.66
C GLU A 165 -27.77 14.17 -63.47
N ALA A 166 -27.00 15.04 -62.81
CA ALA A 166 -26.28 16.14 -63.47
C ALA A 166 -24.82 15.81 -63.87
N SER A 167 -24.41 14.54 -63.86
CA SER A 167 -23.05 14.12 -64.29
C SER A 167 -22.97 13.76 -65.79
N SER A 168 -23.79 14.40 -66.63
CA SER A 168 -23.67 14.35 -68.09
C SER A 168 -23.89 15.73 -68.71
N GLY A 169 -22.89 16.60 -68.63
CA GLY A 169 -23.04 17.97 -69.17
C GLY A 169 -21.77 18.80 -69.10
N ASN A 170 -20.84 18.52 -70.02
CA ASN A 170 -19.69 19.31 -70.45
C ASN A 170 -19.54 20.74 -69.87
N ALA A 171 -18.54 20.93 -69.01
CA ALA A 171 -18.03 22.25 -68.61
C ALA A 171 -16.77 22.61 -69.42
N PHE A 172 -16.97 23.04 -70.67
CA PHE A 172 -15.97 23.80 -71.44
C PHE A 172 -16.71 24.83 -72.29
N ARG A 173 -16.85 26.06 -71.78
CA ARG A 173 -16.94 27.27 -72.62
C ARG A 173 -16.17 28.40 -71.93
N ARG A 174 -15.43 29.11 -72.79
CA ARG A 174 -14.36 30.07 -72.55
C ARG A 174 -14.79 31.31 -71.80
#